data_AF-A0A925VDE9-F1
#
_entry.id   AF-A0A925VDE9-F1
#
_cell.length_a   1.000
_cell.length_b   1.000
_cell.length_c   1.000
_cell.angle_alpha   90.00
_cell.angle_beta   90.00
_cell.angle_gamma   90.00
#
_symmetry.space_group_name_H-M   'P 1'
#
loop_
_entity.id
_entity.type
_entity.pdbx_description
1 polymer ?
#
loop_
_entity_poly.entity_id
_entity_poly.type
_entity_poly.pdbx_seq_one_letter_code
_entity_poly.pdbx_strand_id
1 'polypeptide(L)'
;MRSLTVKLTLAFVLVGVTGALLVALLVGRQTRTEFDRFLSSRDQVMLVEALGRYYAAQGSWNGVNAMLDRTPLGAYARDIALADAAGVVVRADRGLAVGQQLSRQMLARCVGVSVNGNIVG
;
A
#
# COMPACT_ATOMS: atom_id res chain seq x y z
N MET A 1 -49.64 -31.61 -19.08
CA MET A 1 -49.33 -30.19 -19.36
C MET A 1 -48.57 -29.47 -18.23
N ARG A 2 -47.91 -30.18 -17.29
CA ARG A 2 -47.23 -29.56 -16.12
C ARG A 2 -45.69 -29.55 -16.23
N SER A 3 -45.09 -30.42 -17.03
CA SER A 3 -43.62 -30.55 -17.15
C SER A 3 -42.98 -29.53 -18.09
N LEU A 4 -43.71 -29.04 -19.09
CA LEU A 4 -43.19 -28.07 -20.07
C LEU A 4 -43.01 -26.69 -19.43
N THR A 5 -44.03 -26.23 -18.70
CA THR A 5 -43.98 -24.95 -17.95
C THR A 5 -42.88 -24.99 -16.89
N VAL A 6 -42.73 -26.10 -16.16
CA VAL A 6 -41.67 -26.26 -15.15
C VAL A 6 -40.27 -26.21 -15.79
N LYS A 7 -40.05 -26.88 -16.94
CA LYS A 7 -38.76 -26.82 -17.65
C LYS A 7 -38.43 -25.40 -18.12
N LEU A 8 -39.42 -24.67 -18.62
CA LEU A 8 -39.26 -23.28 -19.07
C LEU A 8 -38.95 -22.35 -17.90
N THR A 9 -39.69 -22.42 -16.80
CA THR A 9 -39.41 -21.61 -15.60
C THR A 9 -38.03 -21.91 -15.04
N LEU A 10 -37.62 -23.19 -14.99
CA LEU A 10 -36.30 -23.58 -14.52
C LEU A 10 -35.19 -23.02 -15.42
N ALA A 11 -35.37 -23.06 -16.74
CA ALA A 11 -34.42 -22.49 -17.70
C ALA A 11 -34.29 -20.97 -17.53
N PHE A 12 -35.41 -20.26 -17.35
CA PHE A 12 -35.38 -18.81 -17.10
C PHE A 12 -34.68 -18.45 -15.78
N VAL A 13 -34.95 -19.20 -14.71
CA VAL A 13 -34.27 -19.00 -13.42
C VAL A 13 -32.78 -19.26 -13.55
N LEU A 14 -32.38 -20.34 -14.25
CA LEU A 14 -30.97 -20.67 -14.46
C LEU A 14 -30.25 -19.56 -15.22
N VAL A 15 -30.83 -19.05 -16.30
CA VAL A 15 -30.26 -17.94 -17.08
C VAL A 15 -30.14 -16.68 -16.24
N GLY A 16 -31.18 -16.34 -15.46
CA GLY A 16 -31.16 -15.18 -14.57
C GLY A 16 -30.09 -15.26 -13.48
N VAL A 17 -29.97 -16.42 -12.82
CA VAL A 17 -28.94 -16.67 -11.80
C VAL A 17 -27.54 -16.61 -12.43
N THR A 18 -27.36 -17.24 -13.59
CA THR A 18 -26.06 -17.24 -14.29
C THR A 18 -25.64 -15.83 -14.69
N GLY A 19 -26.57 -15.02 -15.22
CA GLY A 19 -26.34 -13.62 -15.53
C GLY A 19 -25.94 -12.80 -14.29
N ALA A 20 -26.68 -12.94 -13.19
CA ALA A 20 -26.37 -12.27 -11.92
C ALA A 20 -24.99 -12.69 -11.37
N LEU A 21 -24.65 -13.98 -11.47
CA LEU A 21 -23.36 -14.51 -11.00
C LEU A 21 -22.20 -14.00 -11.84
N LEU A 22 -22.36 -13.94 -13.16
CA LEU A 22 -21.37 -13.35 -14.07
C LEU A 22 -21.15 -11.86 -13.78
N VAL A 23 -22.22 -11.09 -13.58
CA VAL A 23 -22.13 -9.67 -13.21
C VAL A 23 -21.44 -9.50 -11.86
N ALA A 24 -21.82 -10.27 -10.84
CA ALA A 24 -21.20 -10.23 -9.52
C ALA A 24 -19.70 -10.58 -9.57
N LEU A 25 -19.31 -11.56 -10.38
CA LEU A 25 -17.91 -11.93 -10.58
C LEU A 25 -17.13 -10.85 -11.34
N LEU A 26 -17.70 -10.22 -12.37
CA LEU A 26 -17.05 -9.15 -13.12
C LEU A 26 -16.86 -7.89 -12.27
N VAL A 27 -17.90 -7.46 -11.57
CA VAL A 27 -17.84 -6.32 -10.64
C VAL A 27 -16.85 -6.59 -9.51
N GLY A 28 -16.89 -7.79 -8.93
CA GLY A 28 -15.97 -8.20 -7.88
C GLY A 28 -14.50 -8.22 -8.32
N ARG A 29 -14.21 -8.45 -9.61
CA ARG A 29 -12.85 -8.43 -10.15
C ARG A 29 -12.36 -7.03 -10.54
N GLN A 30 -13.24 -6.15 -11.02
CA GLN A 30 -12.84 -4.79 -11.41
C GLN A 30 -12.52 -3.87 -10.23
N THR A 31 -13.12 -4.10 -9.05
CA THR A 31 -12.88 -3.24 -7.89
C THR A 31 -11.54 -3.48 -7.20
N ARG A 32 -10.86 -4.61 -7.37
CA ARG A 32 -9.63 -4.91 -6.60
C ARG A 32 -8.34 -4.40 -7.26
N THR A 33 -8.22 -4.49 -8.58
CA THR A 33 -6.93 -4.26 -9.26
C THR A 33 -6.54 -2.79 -9.36
N GLU A 34 -7.52 -1.87 -9.50
CA GLU A 34 -7.24 -0.43 -9.57
C GLU A 34 -7.29 0.26 -8.19
N PHE A 35 -8.04 -0.28 -7.22
CA PHE A 35 -7.97 0.20 -5.84
C PHE A 35 -6.59 -0.09 -5.22
N ASP A 36 -6.02 -1.29 -5.41
CA ASP A 36 -4.68 -1.59 -4.88
C ASP A 36 -3.60 -0.67 -5.48
N ARG A 37 -3.73 -0.28 -6.75
CA ARG A 37 -2.79 0.61 -7.43
C ARG A 37 -2.97 2.08 -7.04
N PHE A 38 -4.21 2.55 -6.88
CA PHE A 38 -4.50 3.92 -6.39
C PHE A 38 -4.25 4.08 -4.88
N LEU A 39 -4.49 3.04 -4.07
CA LEU A 39 -4.09 3.02 -2.67
C LEU A 39 -2.56 3.05 -2.55
N SER A 40 -1.82 2.25 -3.33
CA SER A 40 -0.35 2.19 -3.24
C SER A 40 0.33 3.56 -3.35
N SER A 41 -0.05 4.40 -4.32
CA SER A 41 0.52 5.74 -4.45
C SER A 41 0.05 6.71 -3.36
N ARG A 42 -1.22 6.61 -2.93
CA ARG A 42 -1.76 7.48 -1.87
C ARG A 42 -1.18 7.15 -0.51
N ASP A 43 -1.00 5.88 -0.22
CA ASP A 43 -0.43 5.35 1.02
C ASP A 43 1.05 5.74 1.13
N GLN A 44 1.78 5.73 0.00
CA GLN A 44 3.16 6.24 -0.05
C GLN A 44 3.24 7.73 0.30
N VAL A 45 2.36 8.57 -0.27
CA VAL A 45 2.31 10.01 0.05
C VAL A 45 1.99 10.23 1.52
N MET A 46 0.99 9.52 2.06
CA MET A 46 0.65 9.61 3.49
C MET A 46 1.79 9.18 4.40
N LEU A 47 2.54 8.14 4.02
CA LEU A 47 3.68 7.66 4.78
C LEU A 47 4.83 8.66 4.80
N VAL A 48 5.18 9.23 3.64
CA VAL A 48 6.21 10.28 3.53
C VAL A 48 5.81 11.51 4.36
N GLU A 49 4.54 11.90 4.31
CA GLU A 49 4.04 13.03 5.11
C GLU A 49 4.08 12.73 6.62
N ALA A 50 3.68 11.52 7.03
CA ALA A 50 3.74 11.09 8.43
C ALA A 50 5.18 11.06 8.95
N LEU A 51 6.13 10.55 8.15
CA LEU A 51 7.56 10.56 8.47
C LEU A 51 8.11 11.98 8.59
N GLY A 52 7.71 12.88 7.68
CA GLY A 52 8.09 14.29 7.73
C GLY A 52 7.59 14.98 9.00
N ARG A 53 6.32 14.76 9.38
CA ARG A 53 5.74 15.30 10.63
C ARG A 53 6.43 14.73 11.87
N TYR A 54 6.72 13.43 11.86
CA TYR A 54 7.45 12.79 12.95
C TYR A 54 8.84 13.42 13.14
N TYR A 55 9.60 13.57 12.05
CA TYR A 55 10.92 14.20 12.09
C TYR A 55 10.84 15.67 12.50
N ALA A 56 9.83 16.41 12.02
CA ALA A 56 9.62 17.80 12.43
C ALA A 56 9.34 17.96 13.94
N ALA A 57 8.67 16.98 14.57
CA ALA A 57 8.37 17.00 16.00
C ALA A 57 9.53 16.47 16.87
N GLN A 58 10.21 15.41 16.43
CA GLN A 58 11.22 14.70 17.22
C GLN A 58 12.65 15.20 16.92
N GLY A 59 12.90 15.76 15.74
CA GLY A 59 14.22 16.18 15.25
C GLY A 59 15.18 15.02 14.94
N SER A 60 14.71 13.77 14.99
CA SER A 60 15.50 12.57 14.76
C SER A 60 14.63 11.39 14.35
N TRP A 61 15.25 10.34 13.81
CA TRP A 61 14.57 9.07 13.47
C TRP A 61 14.43 8.10 14.67
N ASN A 62 14.83 8.52 15.88
CA ASN A 62 14.83 7.67 17.07
C ASN A 62 13.42 7.37 17.57
N GLY A 63 12.96 6.14 17.37
CA GLY A 63 11.61 5.70 17.77
C GLY A 63 10.61 5.65 16.61
N VAL A 64 11.07 5.90 15.37
CA VAL A 64 10.23 5.82 14.17
C VAL A 64 9.55 4.45 14.01
N ASN A 65 10.21 3.36 14.42
CA ASN A 65 9.64 2.01 14.41
C ASN A 65 8.40 1.91 15.30
N ALA A 66 8.47 2.46 16.51
CA ALA A 66 7.34 2.44 17.45
C ALA A 66 6.16 3.28 16.94
N MET A 67 6.43 4.37 16.21
CA MET A 67 5.39 5.15 15.53
C MET A 67 4.73 4.32 14.42
N LEU A 68 5.54 3.69 13.55
CA LEU A 68 5.05 2.90 12.42
C LEU A 68 4.23 1.70 12.88
N ASP A 69 4.69 0.98 13.91
CA ASP A 69 4.01 -0.19 14.47
C ASP A 69 2.64 0.14 15.08
N ARG A 70 2.44 1.38 15.54
CA ARG A 70 1.18 1.86 16.13
C ARG A 70 0.21 2.43 15.10
N THR A 71 0.65 2.63 13.85
CA THR A 71 -0.19 3.21 12.80
C THR A 71 -0.72 2.13 11.86
N PRO A 72 -1.89 2.34 11.22
CA PRO A 72 -2.37 1.47 10.13
C PRO A 72 -1.36 1.34 8.98
N LEU A 73 -0.46 2.32 8.84
CA LEU A 73 0.65 2.33 7.88
C LEU A 73 1.74 1.29 8.21
N GLY A 74 1.74 0.69 9.40
CA GLY A 74 2.75 -0.29 9.83
C GLY A 74 2.86 -1.50 8.92
N ALA A 75 1.75 -1.94 8.31
CA ALA A 75 1.78 -3.04 7.33
C ALA A 75 2.58 -2.67 6.07
N TYR A 76 2.38 -1.46 5.54
CA TYR A 76 3.12 -0.91 4.40
C TYR A 76 4.57 -0.59 4.77
N ALA A 77 4.77 -0.15 6.01
CA ALA A 77 6.09 0.15 6.53
C ALA A 77 6.98 -1.10 6.50
N ARG A 78 6.47 -2.31 6.70
CA ARG A 78 7.28 -3.54 6.81
C ARG A 78 8.19 -3.82 5.61
N ASP A 79 7.79 -3.40 4.41
CA ASP A 79 8.53 -3.66 3.18
C ASP A 79 9.29 -2.42 2.67
N ILE A 80 9.47 -1.39 3.50
CA ILE A 80 10.29 -0.21 3.16
C ILE A 80 11.50 -0.06 4.07
N ALA A 81 12.62 0.39 3.49
CA ALA A 81 13.76 0.88 4.24
C ALA A 81 13.67 2.40 4.42
N LEU A 82 14.14 2.89 5.56
CA LEU A 82 14.30 4.32 5.84
C LEU A 82 15.77 4.59 6.10
N ALA A 83 16.31 5.61 5.43
CA ALA A 83 17.64 6.14 5.69
C ALA A 83 17.53 7.53 6.32
N ASP A 84 18.59 7.98 6.97
CA ASP A 84 18.73 9.36 7.40
C ASP A 84 19.21 10.27 6.28
N ALA A 85 19.35 11.57 6.58
CA ALA A 85 19.85 12.58 5.64
C ALA A 85 21.26 12.29 5.09
N ALA A 86 22.06 11.49 5.79
CA ALA A 86 23.38 11.05 5.33
C ALA A 86 23.29 9.82 4.41
N GLY A 87 22.11 9.22 4.26
CA GLY A 87 21.89 8.00 3.50
C GLY A 87 22.25 6.73 4.28
N VAL A 88 22.34 6.81 5.61
CA VAL A 88 22.55 5.65 6.48
C VAL A 88 21.19 5.05 6.84
N VAL A 89 21.01 3.76 6.60
CA VAL A 89 19.77 3.05 6.89
C VAL A 89 19.51 3.06 8.41
N VAL A 90 18.43 3.70 8.85
CA VAL A 90 17.96 3.72 10.24
C VAL A 90 16.89 2.65 10.48
N ARG A 91 16.26 2.16 9.41
CA ARG A 91 15.29 1.06 9.44
C ARG A 91 15.47 0.17 8.21
N ALA A 92 15.68 -1.11 8.48
CA ALA A 92 15.90 -2.15 7.47
C ALA A 92 14.61 -2.62 6.77
N ASP A 93 14.79 -3.12 5.55
CA ASP A 93 13.83 -3.98 4.84
C ASP A 93 14.46 -5.36 4.54
N ARG A 94 13.84 -6.19 3.69
CA ARG A 94 14.36 -7.53 3.36
C ARG A 94 15.72 -7.55 2.63
N GLY A 95 16.29 -6.41 2.22
CA GLY A 95 17.55 -6.33 1.48
C GLY A 95 18.59 -5.37 2.06
N LEU A 96 18.25 -4.60 3.10
CA LEU A 96 19.09 -3.57 3.68
C LEU A 96 19.26 -3.77 5.18
N ALA A 97 20.47 -3.58 5.70
CA ALA A 97 20.73 -3.64 7.14
C ALA A 97 20.72 -2.24 7.77
N VAL A 98 20.31 -2.15 9.04
CA VAL A 98 20.47 -0.90 9.81
C VAL A 98 21.97 -0.57 9.93
N GLY A 99 22.32 0.70 9.73
CA GLY A 99 23.70 1.20 9.68
C GLY A 99 24.36 1.07 8.30
N GLN A 100 23.70 0.44 7.31
CA GLN A 100 24.23 0.36 5.95
C GLN A 100 24.17 1.72 5.26
N GLN A 101 25.26 2.10 4.57
CA GLN A 101 25.28 3.28 3.71
C GLN A 101 24.66 2.94 2.35
N LEU A 102 23.65 3.71 1.94
CA LEU A 102 23.07 3.59 0.60
C LEU A 102 24.02 4.15 -0.46
N SER A 103 24.12 3.44 -1.59
CA SER A 103 24.87 3.94 -2.75
C SER A 103 24.12 5.10 -3.41
N ARG A 104 24.84 5.99 -4.11
CA ARG A 104 24.22 7.11 -4.84
C ARG A 104 23.18 6.66 -5.86
N GLN A 105 23.40 5.49 -6.47
CA GLN A 105 22.46 4.91 -7.44
C GLN A 105 21.16 4.46 -6.76
N MET A 106 21.22 3.99 -5.51
CA MET A 106 20.04 3.63 -4.73
C MET A 106 19.31 4.89 -4.25
N LEU A 107 20.05 5.89 -3.72
CA LEU A 107 19.48 7.17 -3.30
C LEU A 107 18.71 7.87 -4.42
N ALA A 108 19.20 7.82 -5.66
CA ALA A 108 18.51 8.38 -6.83
C ALA A 108 17.17 7.69 -7.17
N ARG A 109 16.91 6.51 -6.60
CA ARG A 109 15.66 5.74 -6.78
C ARG A 109 14.74 5.83 -5.55
N CYS A 110 15.21 6.43 -4.46
CA CYS A 110 14.45 6.63 -3.24
C CYS A 110 13.51 7.84 -3.38
N VAL A 111 12.49 7.90 -2.52
CA VAL A 111 11.66 9.09 -2.34
C VAL A 111 12.14 9.81 -1.10
N GLY A 112 12.57 11.06 -1.26
CA GLY A 112 13.06 11.88 -0.15
C GLY A 112 11.92 12.37 0.74
N VAL A 113 12.12 12.28 2.05
CA VAL A 113 11.30 12.92 3.06
C VAL A 113 11.85 14.32 3.31
N SER A 114 11.03 15.34 3.06
CA SER A 114 11.44 16.74 3.19
C SER A 114 10.73 17.44 4.34
N VAL A 115 11.49 18.19 5.14
CA VAL A 115 10.97 19.09 6.19
C VAL A 115 11.53 20.47 5.93
N ASN A 116 10.66 21.48 5.78
CA ASN A 116 11.04 22.86 5.47
C ASN A 116 11.97 23.00 4.25
N GLY A 117 11.80 22.14 3.23
CA GLY A 117 12.63 22.15 2.01
C GLY A 117 13.95 21.39 2.12
N ASN A 118 14.30 20.85 3.29
CA ASN A 118 15.49 20.02 3.47
C ASN A 118 15.13 18.54 3.48
N ILE A 119 15.88 17.71 2.74
CA ILE A 119 15.74 16.25 2.78
C ILE A 119 16.34 15.75 4.10
N VAL A 120 15.53 15.04 4.88
CA VAL A 120 15.89 14.52 6.21
C VAL A 120 16.01 13.00 6.24
N GLY A 121 15.62 12.32 5.15
CA GLY A 121 15.69 10.87 4.96
C GLY A 121 15.08 10.41 3.64
#